data_AF-A0A1X0WHL6-F1
#
_entry.id   AF-A0A1X0WHL6-F1
#
_cell.length_a   1.000
_cell.length_b   1.000
_cell.length_c   1.000
_cell.angle_alpha   90.00
_cell.angle_beta   90.00
_cell.angle_gamma   90.00
#
_symmetry.space_group_name_H-M   'P 1'
#
loop_
_entity.id
_entity.type
_entity.pdbx_description
1 polymer ?
#
loop_
_entity_poly.entity_id
_entity_poly.type
_entity_poly.pdbx_seq_one_letter_code
_entity_poly.pdbx_strand_id
1 'polypeptide(L)'
;MIDFSEAVKRSQDKTDFRIRLKLIAELRQFPGEQSQQMLLSILQNDFVFSVRLAAWEALDAVGVVQKKPKIVRDHPLMGFLGDIRFQLIRMGAWAGDGSFTN
;
A
#
# COMPACT_ATOMS: atom_id res chain seq x y z
N MET A 1 -13.19 15.57 -9.68
CA MET A 1 -12.74 14.35 -10.40
C MET A 1 -11.44 13.93 -9.74
N ILE A 2 -11.36 12.71 -9.20
CA ILE A 2 -10.13 12.21 -8.57
C ILE A 2 -9.16 11.83 -9.69
N ASP A 3 -7.94 12.37 -9.64
CA ASP A 3 -6.85 11.89 -10.48
C ASP A 3 -6.27 10.61 -9.86
N PHE A 4 -6.58 9.47 -10.47
CA PHE A 4 -6.16 8.16 -9.99
C PHE A 4 -4.65 7.95 -10.08
N SER A 5 -3.94 8.64 -10.98
CA SER A 5 -2.47 8.56 -11.08
C SER A 5 -1.80 9.15 -9.84
N GLU A 6 -2.29 10.32 -9.42
CA GLU A 6 -1.84 10.99 -8.21
C GLU A 6 -2.29 10.25 -6.94
N ALA A 7 -3.51 9.70 -6.95
CA ALA A 7 -4.01 8.87 -5.86
C ALA A 7 -3.14 7.63 -5.60
N VAL A 8 -2.64 6.98 -6.66
CA VAL A 8 -1.72 5.84 -6.53
C VAL A 8 -0.41 6.25 -5.86
N LYS A 9 0.18 7.39 -6.25
CA LYS A 9 1.40 7.91 -5.61
C LYS A 9 1.17 8.16 -4.11
N ARG A 10 0.07 8.81 -3.75
CA ARG A 10 -0.31 9.06 -2.35
C ARG A 10 -0.54 7.79 -1.55
N SER A 11 -1.11 6.75 -2.17
CA SER A 11 -1.31 5.45 -1.51
C SER A 11 0.02 4.72 -1.24
N GLN A 12 1.01 4.92 -2.12
CA GLN A 12 2.34 4.32 -2.00
C GLN A 12 3.26 5.12 -1.08
N ASP A 13 2.97 6.41 -0.86
CA ASP A 13 3.71 7.25 0.06
C ASP A 13 3.49 6.79 1.51
N LYS A 14 4.51 6.11 2.05
CA LYS A 14 4.50 5.56 3.40
C LYS A 14 4.87 6.58 4.47
N THR A 15 5.32 7.77 4.08
CA THR A 15 5.86 8.80 4.97
C THR A 15 4.80 9.35 5.92
N ASP A 16 3.61 9.64 5.39
CA ASP A 16 2.51 10.23 6.16
C ASP A 16 1.20 9.44 6.01
N PHE A 17 0.84 8.68 7.05
CA PHE A 17 -0.41 7.89 7.04
C PHE A 17 -1.67 8.76 7.01
N ARG A 18 -1.58 10.04 7.42
CA ARG A 18 -2.69 10.99 7.37
C ARG A 18 -3.12 11.30 5.94
N ILE A 19 -2.17 11.35 5.00
CA ILE A 19 -2.47 11.57 3.57
C ILE A 19 -3.30 10.40 3.05
N ARG A 20 -2.93 9.17 3.42
CA ARG A 20 -3.67 7.95 3.03
C ARG A 20 -5.06 7.88 3.65
N LEU A 21 -5.23 8.33 4.89
CA LEU A 21 -6.56 8.44 5.50
C LEU A 21 -7.46 9.45 4.76
N LYS A 22 -6.92 10.62 4.40
CA LYS A 22 -7.65 11.60 3.58
C LYS A 22 -8.03 11.01 2.22
N LEU A 23 -7.10 10.30 1.58
CA LEU A 23 -7.36 9.63 0.32
C LEU A 23 -8.50 8.59 0.42
N ILE A 24 -8.54 7.78 1.48
CA ILE A 24 -9.65 6.84 1.71
C ILE A 24 -10.98 7.59 1.85
N ALA A 25 -11.00 8.72 2.56
CA ALA A 25 -12.20 9.53 2.71
C ALA A 25 -12.68 10.10 1.36
N GLU A 26 -11.75 10.55 0.51
CA GLU A 26 -12.05 10.98 -0.86
C GLU A 26 -12.59 9.82 -1.71
N LEU A 27 -11.94 8.65 -1.68
CA LEU A 27 -12.37 7.46 -2.43
C LEU A 27 -13.76 6.97 -1.98
N ARG A 28 -14.10 7.12 -0.70
CA ARG A 28 -15.43 6.78 -0.18
C ARG A 28 -16.54 7.66 -0.75
N GLN A 29 -16.25 8.92 -1.08
CA GLN A 29 -17.23 9.85 -1.67
C GLN A 29 -17.53 9.54 -3.14
N PHE A 30 -16.61 8.84 -3.82
CA PHE A 30 -16.73 8.52 -5.25
C PHE A 30 -16.69 6.99 -5.46
N PRO A 31 -17.79 6.29 -5.17
CA PRO A 31 -17.86 4.85 -5.34
C PRO A 31 -17.81 4.46 -6.83
N GLY A 32 -16.66 4.00 -7.27
CA GLY A 32 -16.42 3.44 -8.60
C GLY A 32 -15.45 2.26 -8.57
N GLU A 33 -15.38 1.48 -9.65
CA GLU A 33 -14.55 0.27 -9.71
C GLU A 33 -13.07 0.54 -9.38
N GLN A 34 -12.51 1.63 -9.91
CA GLN A 34 -11.13 2.03 -9.62
C GLN A 34 -10.92 2.39 -8.15
N SER A 35 -11.89 3.06 -7.53
CA SER A 35 -11.83 3.39 -6.10
C SER A 35 -11.89 2.14 -5.22
N GLN A 36 -12.70 1.14 -5.60
CA GLN A 36 -12.79 -0.14 -4.88
C GLN A 36 -11.48 -0.92 -4.98
N GLN A 37 -10.87 -0.98 -6.17
CA GLN A 37 -9.57 -1.63 -6.36
C GLN A 37 -8.46 -0.96 -5.53
N MET A 38 -8.47 0.37 -5.43
CA MET A 38 -7.55 1.11 -4.57
C MET A 38 -7.79 0.86 -3.08
N LEU A 39 -9.04 0.85 -2.63
CA LEU A 39 -9.36 0.55 -1.23
C LEU A 39 -8.95 -0.89 -0.86
N LEU A 40 -9.11 -1.85 -1.78
CA LEU A 40 -8.64 -3.23 -1.60
C LEU A 40 -7.12 -3.29 -1.50
N SER A 41 -6.40 -2.56 -2.36
CA SER A 41 -4.93 -2.56 -2.32
C SER A 41 -4.41 -1.94 -1.02
N ILE A 42 -5.03 -0.89 -0.51
CA ILE A 42 -4.71 -0.26 0.78
C ILE A 42 -5.02 -1.22 1.94
N LEU A 43 -6.18 -1.89 1.92
CA LEU A 43 -6.57 -2.84 2.95
C LEU A 43 -5.55 -4.00 3.10
N GLN A 44 -5.00 -4.48 1.98
CA GLN A 44 -4.09 -5.63 1.96
C GLN A 44 -2.61 -5.26 2.19
N ASN A 45 -2.16 -4.11 1.67
CA ASN A 45 -0.73 -3.78 1.63
C ASN A 45 -0.30 -2.71 2.66
N ASP A 46 -1.22 -1.99 3.29
CA ASP A 46 -0.86 -0.97 4.28
C ASP A 46 -0.47 -1.60 5.62
N PHE A 47 0.59 -1.08 6.23
CA PHE A 47 1.10 -1.55 7.52
C PHE A 47 0.33 -0.93 8.69
N VAL A 48 -0.28 0.24 8.51
CA VAL A 48 -0.97 0.98 9.57
C VAL A 48 -2.38 0.42 9.75
N PHE A 49 -2.66 -0.10 10.94
CA PHE A 49 -3.97 -0.66 11.28
C PHE A 49 -5.12 0.33 11.06
N SER A 50 -4.96 1.59 11.48
CA SER A 50 -5.98 2.64 11.33
C SER A 50 -6.33 2.90 9.87
N VAL A 51 -5.34 2.82 8.97
CA VAL A 51 -5.55 2.99 7.52
C VAL A 51 -6.29 1.78 6.95
N ARG A 52 -5.89 0.56 7.32
CA ARG A 52 -6.61 -0.66 6.93
C ARG A 52 -8.06 -0.66 7.42
N LEU A 53 -8.31 -0.21 8.66
CA LEU A 53 -9.65 -0.14 9.22
C LEU A 53 -10.52 0.86 8.45
N ALA A 54 -10.01 2.06 8.17
CA ALA A 54 -10.73 3.05 7.38
C ALA A 54 -11.04 2.54 5.96
N ALA A 55 -10.10 1.82 5.33
CA ALA A 55 -10.33 1.22 4.02
C ALA A 55 -11.40 0.12 4.06
N TRP A 56 -11.42 -0.69 5.11
CA TRP A 56 -12.46 -1.69 5.33
C TRP A 56 -13.85 -1.05 5.53
N GLU A 57 -13.95 0.01 6.35
CA GLU A 57 -15.21 0.75 6.54
C GLU A 57 -15.70 1.39 5.24
N ALA A 58 -14.78 1.89 4.41
CA ALA A 58 -15.13 2.44 3.11
C ALA A 58 -15.65 1.35 2.16
N LEU A 59 -15.07 0.16 2.16
CA LEU A 59 -15.53 -0.97 1.35
C LEU A 59 -16.88 -1.52 1.83
N ASP A 60 -17.08 -1.60 3.15
CA ASP A 60 -18.34 -2.01 3.78
C ASP A 60 -19.48 -1.04 3.41
N ALA A 61 -19.21 0.28 3.43
CA ALA A 61 -20.17 1.29 3.00
C ALA A 61 -20.55 1.19 1.51
N VAL A 62 -19.68 0.63 0.67
CA VAL A 62 -19.92 0.39 -0.77
C VAL A 62 -20.61 -0.96 -1.00
N GLY A 63 -20.80 -1.77 0.05
CA GLY A 63 -21.44 -3.09 -0.04
C GLY A 63 -20.46 -4.22 -0.41
N VAL A 64 -19.16 -3.97 -0.37
CA VAL A 64 -18.14 -4.99 -0.65
C VAL A 64 -17.75 -5.67 0.65
N VAL A 65 -18.26 -6.88 0.86
CA VAL A 65 -17.96 -7.67 2.06
C VAL A 65 -16.50 -8.12 2.06
N GLN A 66 -15.71 -7.55 2.98
CA GLN A 66 -14.31 -7.93 3.20
C GLN A 66 -14.07 -8.38 4.64
N LYS A 67 -13.02 -9.18 4.84
CA LYS A 67 -12.62 -9.61 6.20
C LYS A 67 -12.11 -8.40 6.98
N LYS A 68 -12.70 -8.17 8.16
CA LYS A 68 -12.29 -7.09 9.06
C LYS A 68 -10.80 -7.23 9.43
N PRO A 69 -9.98 -6.18 9.27
CA PRO A 69 -8.58 -6.23 9.64
C PRO A 69 -8.46 -6.44 11.15
N LYS A 70 -7.55 -7.33 11.56
CA LYS A 70 -7.25 -7.59 12.97
C LYS A 70 -6.06 -6.74 13.40
N ILE A 71 -6.11 -6.23 14.63
CA ILE A 71 -4.94 -5.64 15.26
C ILE A 71 -3.99 -6.78 15.54
N VAL A 72 -2.90 -6.85 14.79
CA VAL A 72 -1.77 -7.70 15.14
C VAL A 72 -1.04 -6.95 16.24
N ARG A 73 -1.36 -7.25 17.50
CA ARG A 73 -0.52 -6.83 18.63
C ARG A 73 0.82 -7.54 18.43
N ASP A 74 1.89 -6.77 18.43
CA ASP A 74 3.25 -7.21 18.11
C ASP A 74 3.56 -8.61 18.61
N HIS A 75 3.76 -9.55 17.69
CA HIS A 75 4.77 -10.57 17.90
C HIS A 75 6.12 -9.90 17.56
N PRO A 76 7.20 -10.10 18.34
CA PRO A 76 8.52 -9.56 18.07
C PRO A 76 9.18 -10.27 16.87
N LEU A 77 8.51 -10.28 15.72
CA LEU A 77 8.90 -10.95 14.47
C LEU A 77 8.82 -10.00 13.26
N MET A 78 8.88 -8.68 13.48
CA MET A 78 9.24 -7.71 12.44
C MET A 78 10.75 -7.78 12.11
N GLY A 79 11.23 -9.00 11.84
CA GLY A 79 12.59 -9.29 11.42
C GLY A 79 12.70 -10.31 10.29
N PHE A 80 11.60 -10.92 9.82
CA PHE A 80 11.71 -12.10 8.94
C PHE A 80 10.90 -12.09 7.63
N LEU A 81 10.15 -11.02 7.31
CA LEU A 81 9.38 -10.95 6.05
C LEU A 81 9.58 -9.63 5.27
N GLY A 82 10.66 -8.89 5.58
CA GLY A 82 11.08 -7.69 4.85
C GLY A 82 12.16 -7.92 3.78
N ASP A 83 12.58 -9.18 3.55
CA ASP A 83 13.89 -9.48 2.96
C ASP A 83 13.89 -9.89 1.47
N ILE A 84 12.95 -9.42 0.65
CA ILE A 84 12.98 -9.75 -0.80
C ILE A 84 12.98 -8.52 -1.74
N ARG A 85 12.85 -7.27 -1.27
CA ARG A 85 12.73 -6.14 -2.23
C ARG A 85 13.59 -4.89 -2.02
N PHE A 86 14.46 -4.80 -1.02
CA PHE A 86 15.26 -3.57 -0.79
C PHE A 86 16.78 -3.73 -0.66
N GLN A 87 17.36 -4.90 -0.98
CA GLN A 87 18.82 -5.09 -0.95
C GLN A 87 19.57 -4.87 -2.27
N LEU A 88 18.95 -4.32 -3.33
CA LEU A 88 19.62 -4.15 -4.62
C LEU A 88 19.98 -2.72 -5.03
N ILE A 89 19.80 -1.72 -4.16
CA ILE A 89 20.15 -0.32 -4.50
C ILE A 89 21.19 0.29 -3.54
N ARG A 90 21.62 -0.43 -2.49
CA ARG A 90 22.58 0.10 -1.49
C ARG A 90 23.88 -0.71 -1.36
N MET A 91 24.38 -1.23 -2.47
CA MET A 91 25.81 -1.54 -2.60
C MET A 91 26.26 -0.99 -3.94
N GLY A 92 26.96 0.15 -3.90
CA GLY A 92 27.59 0.72 -5.09
C GLY A 92 28.67 -0.20 -5.63
N ALA A 93 28.28 -1.17 -6.46
CA ALA A 93 29.19 -1.93 -7.30
C ALA A 93 29.18 -1.31 -8.69
N TRP A 94 30.02 -0.30 -8.88
CA TRP A 94 30.60 0.02 -10.18
C TRP A 94 31.80 -0.89 -10.38
N ALA A 95 31.79 -1.70 -11.45
CA ALA A 95 32.90 -2.35 -12.17
C ALA A 95 32.47 -3.77 -12.59
N GLY A 96 32.52 -4.18 -13.85
CA GLY A 96 33.10 -3.55 -15.03
C GLY A 96 32.76 -4.32 -16.30
N ASP A 97 33.16 -3.72 -17.41
CA ASP A 97 33.20 -4.28 -18.75
C ASP A 97 33.67 -5.74 -18.80
N GLY A 98 33.04 -6.51 -19.68
CA GLY A 98 33.42 -7.89 -19.94
C GLY A 98 32.58 -8.54 -21.03
N SER A 99 32.81 -8.08 -22.26
CA SER A 99 32.85 -8.87 -23.51
C SER A 99 31.85 -10.03 -23.74
N PHE A 100 31.04 -9.82 -24.78
CA PHE A 100 30.72 -10.77 -25.87
C PHE A 100 31.43 -12.13 -25.82
N THR A 101 30.67 -13.22 -25.92
CA THR A 101 30.82 -14.26 -26.97
C THR A 101 29.64 -15.24 -26.92
N ASN A 102 28.95 -15.40 -28.04
CA ASN A 102 28.89 -16.68 -28.74
C ASN A 102 28.84 -16.41 -30.26
#